data_AF-A0AAU3JIC9-F1
#
_entry.id   AF-A0AAU3JIC9-F1
#
_cell.length_a   1.000
_cell.length_b   1.000
_cell.length_c   1.000
_cell.angle_alpha   90.00
_cell.angle_beta   90.00
_cell.angle_gamma   90.00
#
_symmetry.space_group_name_H-M   'P 1'
#
loop_
_entity.id
_entity.type
_entity.pdbx_description
1 polymer ?
#
loop_
_entity_poly.entity_id
_entity_poly.type
_entity_poly.pdbx_seq_one_letter_code
_entity_poly.pdbx_strand_id
1 'polypeptide(L)'
;MCGRYVSTRSAEDVVQLFQVTDWRAEETLAPNWNVAPPNDVWAVLERTARGHDHAAPEGRQLRPLRWGLVPSWAKDVKVGARMINARVETVHEKPAYRRAFAKRRCLLPADGFYEWQQLKDQDTGKARKQPYFIHPENDQMMALAGLYEYWRDPAVKQDDDPSAWLMTCTIITTEATDAAGHVHPRMPLALTPEHYDAWLDPHHQDPDELRALLPQPADGHLDARPVSTAVNNVRNNGPQLLEDTAP
;
A
#
# COMPACT_ATOMS: atom_id res chain seq x y z
N MET A 1 6.92 7.83 7.36
CA MET A 1 6.42 7.64 5.98
C MET A 1 6.50 6.16 5.77
N CYS A 2 5.40 5.48 5.47
CA CYS A 2 5.40 4.02 5.39
C CYS A 2 6.21 3.56 4.17
N GLY A 3 7.44 3.11 4.40
CA GLY A 3 8.38 2.66 3.36
C GLY A 3 8.76 1.19 3.47
N ARG A 4 8.17 0.46 4.40
CA ARG A 4 8.38 -0.98 4.57
C ARG A 4 7.15 -1.65 5.16
N TYR A 5 6.76 -2.80 4.63
CA TYR A 5 5.70 -3.59 5.24
C TYR A 5 5.88 -5.10 5.03
N VAL A 6 4.98 -5.88 5.63
CA VAL A 6 4.98 -7.34 5.62
C VAL A 6 3.77 -7.82 4.84
N SER A 7 4.00 -8.72 3.89
CA SER A 7 2.96 -9.36 3.09
C SER A 7 3.35 -10.81 2.87
N THR A 8 2.83 -11.69 3.71
CA THR A 8 3.23 -13.10 3.79
C THR A 8 2.12 -14.08 3.44
N ARG A 9 0.86 -13.62 3.44
CA ARG A 9 -0.30 -14.44 3.07
C ARG A 9 -0.27 -14.89 1.61
N SER A 10 -0.85 -16.07 1.38
CA SER A 10 -1.01 -16.63 0.03
C SER A 10 -1.99 -15.80 -0.81
N ALA A 11 -1.96 -15.96 -2.13
CA ALA A 11 -2.93 -15.31 -3.00
C ALA A 11 -4.35 -15.81 -2.69
N GLU A 12 -4.49 -17.09 -2.36
CA GLU A 12 -5.74 -17.75 -1.99
C GLU A 12 -6.35 -17.15 -0.71
N ASP A 13 -5.52 -16.90 0.31
CA ASP A 13 -5.96 -16.23 1.54
C ASP A 13 -6.48 -14.83 1.25
N VAL A 14 -5.76 -14.06 0.42
CA VAL A 14 -6.18 -12.71 0.00
C VAL A 14 -7.47 -12.78 -0.81
N VAL A 15 -7.60 -13.74 -1.73
CA VAL A 15 -8.82 -13.94 -2.52
C VAL A 15 -10.02 -14.19 -1.62
N GLN A 16 -9.88 -15.04 -0.61
CA GLN A 16 -10.95 -15.35 0.33
C GLN A 16 -11.28 -14.15 1.23
N LEU A 17 -10.28 -13.50 1.82
CA LEU A 17 -10.48 -12.38 2.76
C LEU A 17 -11.14 -11.17 2.10
N PHE A 18 -10.77 -10.89 0.86
CA PHE A 18 -11.26 -9.73 0.13
C PHE A 18 -12.38 -10.05 -0.85
N GLN A 19 -12.86 -11.30 -0.94
CA GLN A 19 -13.92 -11.72 -1.87
C GLN A 19 -13.58 -11.40 -3.33
N VAL A 20 -12.34 -11.68 -3.74
CA VAL A 20 -11.87 -11.48 -5.11
C VAL A 20 -12.57 -12.48 -6.03
N THR A 21 -13.08 -12.00 -7.16
CA THR A 21 -13.78 -12.81 -8.17
C THR A 21 -12.95 -13.06 -9.42
N ASP A 22 -11.88 -12.29 -9.63
CA ASP A 22 -10.98 -12.41 -10.78
C ASP A 22 -9.50 -12.38 -10.32
N TRP A 23 -8.88 -13.55 -10.34
CA TRP A 23 -7.46 -13.74 -10.06
C TRP A 23 -6.88 -14.77 -11.03
N ARG A 24 -5.61 -14.55 -11.38
CA ARG A 24 -4.83 -15.38 -12.31
C ARG A 24 -3.83 -16.21 -11.52
N ALA A 25 -3.98 -17.53 -11.52
CA ALA A 25 -3.12 -18.44 -10.76
C ALA A 25 -1.64 -18.37 -11.18
N GLU A 26 -1.35 -17.91 -12.40
CA GLU A 26 -0.01 -17.65 -12.90
C GLU A 26 0.65 -16.40 -12.29
N GLU A 27 -0.14 -15.45 -11.79
CA GLU A 27 0.36 -14.30 -11.04
C GLU A 27 0.69 -14.78 -9.61
N THR A 28 1.96 -14.73 -9.25
CA THR A 28 2.43 -15.20 -7.94
C THR A 28 3.38 -14.17 -7.33
N LEU A 29 3.23 -13.93 -6.03
CA LEU A 29 4.17 -13.18 -5.21
C LEU A 29 4.60 -14.08 -4.05
N ALA A 30 5.90 -14.22 -3.87
CA ALA A 30 6.43 -14.96 -2.72
C ALA A 30 6.14 -14.19 -1.42
N PRO A 31 5.95 -14.89 -0.29
CA PRO A 31 5.89 -14.27 1.03
C PRO A 31 7.08 -13.34 1.26
N ASN A 32 6.80 -12.13 1.76
CA ASN A 32 7.81 -11.10 1.93
C ASN A 32 7.63 -10.41 3.29
N TRP A 33 8.60 -10.66 4.17
CA TRP A 33 8.71 -10.06 5.50
C TRP A 33 9.34 -8.67 5.49
N ASN A 34 9.79 -8.19 4.32
CA ASN A 34 10.53 -6.94 4.20
C ASN A 34 10.24 -6.20 2.89
N VAL A 35 8.94 -6.08 2.55
CA VAL A 35 8.48 -5.42 1.32
C VAL A 35 8.99 -3.99 1.28
N ALA A 36 9.71 -3.63 0.21
CA ALA A 36 10.23 -2.28 -0.01
C ALA A 36 9.95 -1.83 -1.45
N PRO A 37 9.75 -0.52 -1.71
CA PRO A 37 9.71 -0.03 -3.08
C PRO A 37 11.03 -0.33 -3.82
N PRO A 38 11.03 -0.76 -5.10
CA PRO A 38 9.88 -0.89 -5.99
C PRO A 38 9.42 -2.35 -6.16
N ASN A 39 9.31 -3.13 -5.07
CA ASN A 39 8.74 -4.47 -5.15
C ASN A 39 7.33 -4.46 -5.75
N ASP A 40 6.98 -5.55 -6.42
CA ASP A 40 5.59 -5.80 -6.79
C ASP A 40 4.85 -6.34 -5.58
N VAL A 41 3.60 -5.90 -5.42
CA VAL A 41 2.77 -6.16 -4.24
C VAL A 41 1.35 -6.51 -4.64
N TRP A 42 0.68 -7.31 -3.83
CA TRP A 42 -0.73 -7.61 -4.06
C TRP A 42 -1.57 -6.35 -3.92
N ALA A 43 -2.48 -6.16 -4.87
CA ALA A 43 -3.49 -5.13 -4.81
C ALA A 43 -4.85 -5.70 -5.18
N VAL A 44 -5.82 -5.43 -4.32
CA VAL A 44 -7.23 -5.70 -4.56
C VAL A 44 -7.84 -4.44 -5.16
N LEU A 45 -8.46 -4.55 -6.33
CA LEU A 45 -9.04 -3.42 -7.05
C LEU A 45 -10.31 -3.81 -7.80
N GLU A 46 -11.14 -2.83 -8.11
CA GLU A 46 -12.26 -2.96 -9.03
C GLU A 46 -12.08 -1.97 -10.19
N ARG A 47 -12.50 -2.37 -11.39
CA ARG A 47 -12.40 -1.53 -12.58
C ARG A 47 -13.58 -1.76 -13.51
N THR A 48 -13.93 -0.73 -14.28
CA THR A 48 -14.83 -0.86 -15.42
C THR A 48 -14.07 -1.33 -16.65
N ALA A 49 -14.78 -1.99 -17.57
CA ALA A 49 -14.21 -2.33 -18.86
C ALA A 49 -13.81 -1.08 -19.63
N ARG A 50 -12.68 -1.14 -20.33
CA ARG A 50 -12.14 0.00 -21.08
C ARG A 50 -13.17 0.47 -22.11
N GLY A 51 -13.53 1.76 -22.06
CA GLY A 51 -14.53 2.34 -22.96
C GLY A 51 -15.98 2.15 -22.52
N HIS A 52 -16.21 1.57 -21.34
CA HIS A 52 -17.52 1.31 -20.77
C HIS A 52 -17.62 1.89 -19.35
N ASP A 53 -17.39 3.20 -19.21
CA ASP A 53 -17.40 3.95 -17.95
C ASP A 53 -18.76 3.93 -17.20
N HIS A 54 -19.82 3.38 -17.81
CA HIS A 54 -21.16 3.22 -17.22
C HIS A 54 -21.58 1.75 -17.05
N ALA A 55 -20.73 0.79 -17.43
CA ALA A 55 -21.01 -0.62 -17.23
C ALA A 55 -20.73 -1.03 -15.78
N ALA A 56 -21.36 -2.10 -15.32
CA ALA A 56 -21.00 -2.70 -14.04
C ALA A 56 -19.47 -2.98 -13.97
N PRO A 57 -18.83 -2.85 -12.80
CA PRO A 57 -17.42 -3.22 -12.64
C PRO A 57 -17.18 -4.68 -13.07
N GLU A 58 -15.98 -4.98 -13.57
CA GLU A 58 -15.55 -6.34 -13.96
C GLU A 58 -15.37 -7.30 -12.76
N GLY A 59 -15.98 -6.99 -11.61
CA GLY A 59 -15.74 -7.66 -10.34
C GLY A 59 -14.42 -7.26 -9.69
N ARG A 60 -14.22 -7.77 -8.48
CA ARG A 60 -13.04 -7.52 -7.65
C ARG A 60 -11.88 -8.37 -8.12
N GLN A 61 -10.75 -7.73 -8.38
CA GLN A 61 -9.56 -8.34 -8.96
C GLN A 61 -8.42 -8.34 -7.97
N LEU A 62 -7.59 -9.39 -7.99
CA LEU A 62 -6.28 -9.42 -7.35
C LEU A 62 -5.21 -9.33 -8.43
N ARG A 63 -4.34 -8.32 -8.35
CA ARG A 63 -3.26 -8.09 -9.31
C ARG A 63 -1.95 -7.73 -8.61
N PRO A 64 -0.79 -8.16 -9.13
CA PRO A 64 0.48 -7.61 -8.71
C PRO A 64 0.66 -6.20 -9.27
N LEU A 65 1.00 -5.24 -8.41
CA LEU A 65 1.30 -3.86 -8.77
C LEU A 65 2.68 -3.47 -8.28
N ARG A 66 3.43 -2.69 -9.08
CA ARG A 66 4.70 -2.13 -8.61
C ARG A 66 4.46 -1.01 -7.59
N TRP A 67 5.04 -1.14 -6.40
CA TRP A 67 4.94 -0.09 -5.38
C TRP A 67 5.85 1.11 -5.69
N GLY A 68 5.24 2.27 -5.92
CA GLY A 68 5.89 3.49 -6.39
C GLY A 68 5.14 4.04 -7.60
N LEU A 69 4.11 4.84 -7.37
CA LEU A 69 3.16 5.26 -8.40
C LEU A 69 3.83 6.09 -9.49
N VAL A 70 3.61 5.69 -10.74
CA VAL A 70 4.05 6.43 -11.93
C VAL A 70 2.81 7.04 -12.58
N PRO A 71 2.64 8.39 -12.53
CA PRO A 71 1.52 9.04 -13.16
C PRO A 71 1.52 8.79 -14.66
N SER A 72 0.34 8.66 -15.27
CA SER A 72 0.19 8.34 -16.71
C SER A 72 0.87 9.34 -17.67
N TRP A 73 1.15 10.56 -17.22
CA TRP A 73 1.85 11.60 -17.99
C TRP A 73 3.38 11.62 -17.78
N ALA A 74 3.91 10.79 -16.87
CA ALA A 74 5.33 10.75 -16.58
C ALA A 74 6.11 10.22 -17.79
N LYS A 75 7.31 10.78 -18.00
CA LYS A 75 8.20 10.34 -19.09
C LYS A 75 9.16 9.21 -18.67
N ASP A 76 9.29 8.95 -17.37
CA ASP A 76 10.25 8.01 -16.80
C ASP A 76 9.67 7.40 -15.51
N VAL A 77 9.78 6.07 -15.38
CA VAL A 77 9.36 5.28 -14.22
C VAL A 77 10.05 5.69 -12.91
N LYS A 78 11.23 6.33 -12.96
CA LYS A 78 11.98 6.78 -11.79
C LYS A 78 11.21 7.76 -10.91
N VAL A 79 10.20 8.45 -11.46
CA VAL A 79 9.29 9.30 -10.69
C VAL A 79 8.61 8.51 -9.56
N GLY A 80 8.34 7.22 -9.77
CA GLY A 80 7.72 6.33 -8.80
C GLY A 80 8.48 6.21 -7.47
N ALA A 81 9.80 6.35 -7.48
CA ALA A 81 10.62 6.32 -6.26
C ALA A 81 10.26 7.43 -5.25
N ARG A 82 9.62 8.51 -5.71
CA ARG A 82 9.16 9.63 -4.87
C ARG A 82 7.66 9.58 -4.56
N MET A 83 6.95 8.59 -5.08
CA MET A 83 5.48 8.49 -5.03
C MET A 83 5.03 7.19 -4.37
N ILE A 84 5.81 6.70 -3.40
CA ILE A 84 5.49 5.49 -2.62
C ILE A 84 4.37 5.73 -1.61
N ASN A 85 4.16 6.98 -1.18
CA ASN A 85 3.05 7.38 -0.34
C ASN A 85 2.32 8.60 -0.89
N ALA A 86 1.02 8.68 -0.64
CA ALA A 86 0.20 9.88 -0.80
C ALA A 86 -0.36 10.33 0.56
N ARG A 87 -0.45 11.63 0.81
CA ARG A 87 -0.98 12.17 2.06
C ARG A 87 -2.49 12.35 1.96
N VAL A 88 -3.27 11.76 2.88
CA VAL A 88 -4.74 11.83 2.88
C VAL A 88 -5.27 13.26 2.77
N GLU A 89 -4.57 14.23 3.36
CA GLU A 89 -4.96 15.64 3.41
C GLU A 89 -4.97 16.29 2.02
N THR A 90 -4.17 15.80 1.07
CA THR A 90 -3.94 16.46 -0.24
C THR A 90 -4.10 15.52 -1.43
N VAL A 91 -4.38 14.24 -1.20
CA VAL A 91 -4.42 13.20 -2.25
C VAL A 91 -5.46 13.52 -3.34
N HIS A 92 -6.57 14.14 -2.96
CA HIS A 92 -7.65 14.53 -3.86
C HIS A 92 -7.34 15.80 -4.69
N GLU A 93 -6.32 16.57 -4.32
CA GLU A 93 -5.97 17.84 -4.99
C GLU A 93 -4.74 17.70 -5.90
N LYS A 94 -3.76 16.89 -5.49
CA LYS A 94 -2.44 16.83 -6.15
C LYS A 94 -2.57 16.26 -7.56
N PRO A 95 -1.98 16.88 -8.60
CA PRO A 95 -2.07 16.40 -9.98
C PRO A 95 -1.59 14.95 -10.19
N ALA A 96 -0.64 14.48 -9.38
CA ALA A 96 -0.14 13.11 -9.43
C ALA A 96 -1.15 12.07 -8.94
N TYR A 97 -2.13 12.46 -8.12
CA TYR A 97 -3.02 11.53 -7.42
C TYR A 97 -4.50 11.76 -7.71
N ARG A 98 -4.96 13.00 -7.88
CA ARG A 98 -6.39 13.35 -7.95
C ARG A 98 -7.23 12.53 -8.93
N ARG A 99 -6.65 12.15 -10.07
CA ARG A 99 -7.33 11.30 -11.07
C ARG A 99 -7.43 9.84 -10.63
N ALA A 100 -6.39 9.33 -10.00
CA ALA A 100 -6.39 7.98 -9.44
C ALA A 100 -7.27 7.92 -8.20
N PHE A 101 -7.26 8.95 -7.34
CA PHE A 101 -8.16 9.09 -6.21
C PHE A 101 -9.62 8.96 -6.61
N ALA A 102 -10.03 9.57 -7.73
CA ALA A 102 -11.40 9.51 -8.22
C ALA A 102 -11.78 8.16 -8.88
N LYS A 103 -10.86 7.43 -9.51
CA LYS A 103 -11.22 6.29 -10.39
C LYS A 103 -10.40 5.00 -10.22
N ARG A 104 -9.25 5.05 -9.56
CA ARG A 104 -8.25 3.97 -9.51
C ARG A 104 -7.74 3.79 -8.09
N ARG A 105 -8.63 3.29 -7.25
CA ARG A 105 -8.38 2.98 -5.86
C ARG A 105 -8.15 1.48 -5.70
N CYS A 106 -7.34 1.12 -4.73
CA CYS A 106 -7.07 -0.27 -4.39
C CYS A 106 -6.93 -0.43 -2.88
N LEU A 107 -6.98 -1.68 -2.42
CA LEU A 107 -6.53 -2.09 -1.10
C LEU A 107 -5.22 -2.86 -1.27
N LEU A 108 -4.24 -2.54 -0.43
CA LEU A 108 -2.94 -3.19 -0.40
C LEU A 108 -2.88 -4.04 0.87
N PRO A 109 -3.03 -5.37 0.77
CA PRO A 109 -3.02 -6.24 1.92
C PRO A 109 -1.65 -6.23 2.61
N ALA A 110 -1.65 -6.13 3.94
CA ALA A 110 -0.43 -6.15 4.74
C ALA A 110 -0.68 -6.85 6.10
N ASP A 111 0.28 -7.66 6.55
CA ASP A 111 0.23 -8.25 7.90
C ASP A 111 0.62 -7.20 8.97
N GLY A 112 1.33 -6.16 8.56
CA GLY A 112 1.78 -5.05 9.39
C GLY A 112 2.84 -4.24 8.65
N PHE A 113 3.30 -3.13 9.24
CA PHE A 113 4.30 -2.25 8.64
C PHE A 113 5.45 -1.96 9.60
N TYR A 114 6.59 -1.53 9.05
CA TYR A 114 7.71 -1.08 9.88
C TYR A 114 7.82 0.44 9.87
N GLU A 115 8.11 1.01 11.03
CA GLU A 115 8.56 2.39 11.18
C GLU A 115 9.77 2.48 12.10
N TRP A 116 10.53 3.56 11.97
CA TRP A 116 11.78 3.76 12.71
C TRP A 116 11.66 4.91 13.68
N GLN A 117 11.68 4.60 14.98
CA GLN A 117 11.74 5.60 16.03
C GLN A 117 13.14 6.21 16.08
N GLN A 118 13.22 7.54 16.04
CA GLN A 118 14.48 8.26 16.25
C GLN A 118 14.77 8.34 17.74
N LEU A 119 15.87 7.73 18.15
CA LEU A 119 16.35 7.71 19.52
C LEU A 119 17.68 8.46 19.60
N LYS A 120 17.98 9.04 20.76
CA LYS A 120 19.31 9.53 21.08
C LYS A 120 20.04 8.48 21.91
N ASP A 121 21.22 8.11 21.46
CA ASP A 121 22.14 7.31 22.24
C ASP A 121 22.57 8.11 23.48
N GLN A 122 22.39 7.53 24.68
CA GLN A 122 22.60 8.26 25.93
C GLN A 122 24.09 8.52 26.19
N ASP A 123 24.97 7.63 25.75
CA ASP A 123 26.41 7.71 25.99
C ASP A 123 27.12 8.61 24.97
N THR A 124 26.72 8.54 23.71
CA THR A 124 27.39 9.24 22.61
C THR A 124 26.64 10.47 22.12
N GLY A 125 25.38 10.65 22.53
CA GLY A 125 24.49 11.72 22.06
C GLY A 125 24.09 11.59 20.58
N LYS A 126 24.53 10.53 19.89
CA LYS A 126 24.26 10.33 18.46
C LYS A 126 22.84 9.84 18.22
N ALA A 127 22.24 10.28 17.11
CA ALA A 127 20.95 9.76 16.69
C ALA A 127 21.11 8.30 16.23
N ARG A 128 20.29 7.40 16.78
CA ARG A 128 20.11 6.03 16.30
C ARG A 128 18.64 5.81 15.92
N LYS A 129 18.38 4.81 15.09
CA LYS A 129 17.00 4.45 14.69
C LYS A 129 16.67 3.04 15.19
N GLN A 130 15.61 2.92 15.96
CA GLN A 130 15.04 1.63 16.39
C GLN A 130 13.89 1.27 15.45
N PRO A 131 13.96 0.19 14.66
CA PRO A 131 12.81 -0.29 13.93
C PRO A 131 11.77 -0.90 14.88
N TYR A 132 10.51 -0.64 14.57
CA TYR A 132 9.35 -1.26 15.18
C TYR A 132 8.54 -1.97 14.11
N PHE A 133 7.98 -3.12 14.43
CA PHE A 133 6.91 -3.73 13.67
C PHE A 133 5.57 -3.32 14.31
N ILE A 134 4.69 -2.74 13.49
CA ILE A 134 3.40 -2.22 13.89
C ILE A 134 2.32 -3.01 13.18
N HIS A 135 1.38 -3.57 13.92
CA HIS A 135 0.36 -4.47 13.39
C HIS A 135 -0.92 -4.44 14.24
N PRO A 136 -2.05 -4.95 13.73
CA PRO A 136 -3.27 -5.11 14.52
C PRO A 136 -3.04 -6.08 15.69
N GLU A 137 -3.55 -5.74 16.88
CA GLU A 137 -3.45 -6.58 18.08
C GLU A 137 -4.05 -7.99 17.92
N ASN A 138 -5.01 -8.14 16.99
CA ASN A 138 -5.71 -9.39 16.71
C ASN A 138 -5.08 -10.19 15.56
N ASP A 139 -3.90 -9.80 15.08
CA ASP A 139 -3.17 -10.40 13.94
C ASP A 139 -3.99 -10.48 12.63
N GLN A 140 -5.04 -9.66 12.51
CA GLN A 140 -5.79 -9.55 11.26
C GLN A 140 -4.98 -8.85 10.18
N MET A 141 -5.26 -9.21 8.93
CA MET A 141 -4.63 -8.54 7.80
C MET A 141 -5.17 -7.10 7.69
N MET A 142 -4.27 -6.15 7.59
CA MET A 142 -4.59 -4.76 7.27
C MET A 142 -4.91 -4.62 5.78
N ALA A 143 -5.89 -3.78 5.47
CA ALA A 143 -6.19 -3.36 4.11
C ALA A 143 -5.77 -1.90 3.93
N LEU A 144 -4.52 -1.69 3.50
CA LEU A 144 -4.00 -0.33 3.35
C LEU A 144 -4.66 0.35 2.15
N ALA A 145 -5.28 1.51 2.36
CA ALA A 145 -5.86 2.31 1.29
C ALA A 145 -4.76 2.74 0.31
N GLY A 146 -4.94 2.40 -0.96
CA GLY A 146 -3.99 2.70 -2.02
C GLY A 146 -4.65 3.31 -3.23
N LEU A 147 -3.82 3.91 -4.08
CA LEU A 147 -4.19 4.29 -5.44
C LEU A 147 -3.33 3.52 -6.42
N TYR A 148 -3.84 3.31 -7.63
CA TYR A 148 -3.07 2.75 -8.72
C TYR A 148 -3.14 3.58 -10.00
N GLU A 149 -2.15 3.41 -10.87
CA GLU A 149 -2.09 4.04 -12.18
C GLU A 149 -1.63 3.04 -13.25
N TYR A 150 -2.11 3.28 -14.47
CA TYR A 150 -1.56 2.69 -15.67
C TYR A 150 -0.57 3.68 -16.28
N TRP A 151 0.67 3.24 -16.45
CA TRP A 151 1.68 3.99 -17.17
C TRP A 151 2.04 3.24 -18.45
N ARG A 152 1.99 3.95 -19.59
CA ARG A 152 2.46 3.41 -20.87
C ARG A 152 3.87 3.90 -21.12
N ASP A 153 4.79 2.98 -21.39
CA ASP A 153 6.16 3.31 -21.75
C ASP A 153 6.19 4.09 -23.07
N PRO A 154 6.65 5.36 -23.07
CA PRO A 154 6.75 6.15 -24.30
C PRO A 154 7.82 5.61 -25.27
N ALA A 155 8.72 4.73 -24.84
CA ALA A 155 9.72 4.11 -25.70
C ALA A 155 9.16 2.95 -26.53
N VAL A 156 8.07 2.32 -26.09
CA VAL A 156 7.43 1.21 -26.82
C VAL A 156 6.55 1.77 -27.95
N LYS A 157 6.93 1.46 -29.18
CA LYS A 157 6.32 2.02 -30.40
C LYS A 157 5.04 1.32 -30.85
N GLN A 158 4.85 0.06 -30.47
CA GLN A 158 3.66 -0.71 -30.83
C GLN A 158 2.55 -0.43 -29.82
N ASP A 159 1.38 -0.02 -30.29
CA ASP A 159 0.27 0.41 -29.43
C ASP A 159 -0.42 -0.74 -28.68
N ASP A 160 -0.32 -1.95 -29.21
CA ASP A 160 -0.93 -3.18 -28.72
C ASP A 160 0.03 -4.08 -27.91
N ASP A 161 1.30 -3.70 -27.78
CA ASP A 161 2.29 -4.47 -27.02
C ASP A 161 1.94 -4.45 -25.51
N PRO A 162 1.61 -5.59 -24.88
CA PRO A 162 1.30 -5.65 -23.46
C PRO A 162 2.46 -5.21 -22.57
N SER A 163 3.70 -5.38 -23.02
CA SER A 163 4.90 -4.95 -22.29
C SER A 163 5.05 -3.42 -22.21
N ALA A 164 4.27 -2.68 -23.01
CA ALA A 164 4.22 -1.23 -22.94
C ALA A 164 3.57 -0.73 -21.66
N TRP A 165 2.83 -1.57 -20.93
CA TRP A 165 2.02 -1.14 -19.79
C TRP A 165 2.61 -1.58 -18.46
N LEU A 166 2.70 -0.64 -17.54
CA LEU A 166 3.06 -0.87 -16.15
C LEU A 166 1.91 -0.42 -15.27
N MET A 167 1.48 -1.31 -14.37
CA MET A 167 0.57 -0.93 -13.30
C MET A 167 1.39 -0.64 -12.03
N THR A 168 1.15 0.52 -11.43
CA THR A 168 1.89 0.98 -10.25
C THR A 168 0.94 1.43 -9.15
N CYS A 169 1.37 1.41 -7.90
CA CYS A 169 0.55 1.82 -6.76
C CYS A 169 1.27 2.74 -5.78
N THR A 170 0.48 3.39 -4.92
CA THR A 170 0.94 4.19 -3.78
C THR A 170 0.07 3.90 -2.57
N ILE A 171 0.63 4.03 -1.37
CA ILE A 171 -0.10 3.86 -0.11
C ILE A 171 -0.56 5.24 0.39
N ILE A 172 -1.84 5.39 0.72
CA ILE A 172 -2.34 6.58 1.41
C ILE A 172 -1.86 6.53 2.87
N THR A 173 -1.36 7.67 3.34
CA THR A 173 -0.86 7.84 4.71
C THR A 173 -1.63 8.94 5.41
N THR A 174 -1.78 8.78 6.71
CA THR A 174 -2.48 9.69 7.60
C THR A 174 -1.61 10.02 8.82
N GLU A 175 -2.08 10.92 9.68
CA GLU A 175 -1.48 11.16 11.00
C GLU A 175 -1.51 9.86 11.80
N ALA A 176 -0.39 9.56 12.48
CA ALA A 176 -0.31 8.35 13.28
C ALA A 176 -1.07 8.50 14.60
N THR A 177 -1.81 7.46 14.95
CA THR A 177 -2.49 7.30 16.24
C THR A 177 -1.90 6.11 17.00
N ASP A 178 -2.30 5.95 18.26
CA ASP A 178 -1.97 4.78 19.08
C ASP A 178 -0.45 4.49 19.21
N ALA A 179 -0.06 3.22 19.32
CA ALA A 179 1.33 2.79 19.40
C ALA A 179 2.19 3.28 18.23
N ALA A 180 1.61 3.40 17.03
CA ALA A 180 2.31 3.95 15.86
C ALA A 180 2.73 5.41 16.07
N GLY A 181 1.90 6.20 16.75
CA GLY A 181 2.16 7.62 17.05
C GLY A 181 3.38 7.83 17.95
N HIS A 182 3.71 6.86 18.80
CA HIS A 182 4.93 6.89 19.63
C HIS A 182 6.21 6.62 18.82
N VAL A 183 6.10 5.96 17.66
CA VAL A 183 7.21 5.60 16.78
C VAL A 183 7.47 6.67 15.72
N HIS A 184 6.41 7.11 15.02
CA HIS A 184 6.52 8.03 13.89
C HIS A 184 5.22 8.85 13.72
N PRO A 185 5.26 10.15 13.35
CA PRO A 185 4.06 11.00 13.24
C PRO A 185 3.10 10.67 12.08
N ARG A 186 3.37 9.61 11.32
CA ARG A 186 2.59 9.19 10.14
C ARG A 186 2.54 7.68 10.06
N MET A 187 1.41 7.15 9.63
CA MET A 187 1.16 5.74 9.42
C MET A 187 0.42 5.51 8.09
N PRO A 188 0.45 4.29 7.51
CA PRO A 188 -0.45 3.98 6.40
C PRO A 188 -1.90 3.97 6.89
N LEU A 189 -2.83 4.40 6.03
CA LEU A 189 -4.26 4.39 6.35
C LEU A 189 -4.81 3.00 6.01
N ALA A 190 -5.32 2.29 7.01
CA ALA A 190 -6.02 1.02 6.82
C ALA A 190 -7.54 1.24 6.87
N LEU A 191 -8.26 0.59 5.96
CA LEU A 191 -9.72 0.59 5.92
C LEU A 191 -10.29 -0.62 6.65
N THR A 192 -11.49 -0.46 7.18
CA THR A 192 -12.29 -1.56 7.73
C THR A 192 -13.14 -2.21 6.63
N PRO A 193 -13.55 -3.48 6.80
CA PRO A 193 -14.31 -4.21 5.77
C PRO A 193 -15.58 -3.50 5.28
N GLU A 194 -16.24 -2.73 6.13
CA GLU A 194 -17.49 -2.02 5.80
C GLU A 194 -17.28 -0.92 4.74
N HIS A 195 -16.04 -0.46 4.57
CA HIS A 195 -15.69 0.59 3.61
C HIS A 195 -15.10 0.04 2.30
N TYR A 196 -14.82 -1.26 2.19
CA TYR A 196 -14.13 -1.82 1.02
C TYR A 196 -14.91 -1.61 -0.28
N ASP A 197 -16.21 -1.92 -0.29
CA ASP A 197 -17.05 -1.81 -1.49
C ASP A 197 -17.12 -0.36 -1.98
N ALA A 198 -17.43 0.56 -1.07
CA ALA A 198 -17.51 1.99 -1.40
C ALA A 198 -16.16 2.58 -1.84
N TRP A 199 -15.05 2.10 -1.25
CA TRP A 199 -13.70 2.51 -1.63
C TRP A 199 -13.27 1.94 -2.97
N LEU A 200 -13.65 0.71 -3.32
CA LEU A 200 -13.22 0.07 -4.55
C LEU A 200 -14.08 0.45 -5.77
N ASP A 201 -15.34 0.86 -5.58
CA ASP A 201 -16.27 1.15 -6.68
C ASP A 201 -15.78 2.28 -7.61
N PRO A 202 -15.39 2.01 -8.86
CA PRO A 202 -14.90 3.03 -9.80
C PRO A 202 -15.95 4.09 -10.20
N HIS A 203 -17.23 3.87 -9.90
CA HIS A 203 -18.31 4.84 -10.14
C HIS A 203 -18.49 5.85 -9.00
N HIS A 204 -18.02 5.50 -7.81
CA HIS A 204 -17.95 6.43 -6.68
C HIS A 204 -16.78 7.40 -6.93
N GLN A 205 -17.09 8.60 -7.45
CA GLN A 205 -16.10 9.57 -7.94
C GLN A 205 -16.14 10.91 -7.21
N ASP A 206 -17.12 11.14 -6.33
CA ASP A 206 -17.20 12.37 -5.53
C ASP A 206 -16.03 12.43 -4.54
N PRO A 207 -15.12 13.42 -4.66
CA PRO A 207 -13.94 13.47 -3.81
C PRO A 207 -14.24 13.67 -2.32
N ASP A 208 -15.34 14.33 -1.98
CA ASP A 208 -15.71 14.61 -0.59
C ASP A 208 -16.31 13.36 0.07
N GLU A 209 -17.16 12.62 -0.66
CA GLU A 209 -17.67 11.31 -0.20
C GLU A 209 -16.52 10.29 -0.04
N LEU A 210 -15.60 10.22 -1.01
CA LEU A 210 -14.42 9.35 -0.92
C LEU A 210 -13.48 9.71 0.23
N ARG A 211 -13.36 10.99 0.56
CA ARG A 211 -12.61 11.43 1.75
C ARG A 211 -13.30 11.02 3.04
N ALA A 212 -14.64 11.01 3.06
CA ALA A 212 -15.40 10.54 4.22
C ALA A 212 -15.20 9.04 4.48
N LEU A 213 -14.88 8.24 3.44
CA LEU A 213 -14.49 6.83 3.57
C LEU A 213 -13.09 6.61 4.16
N LEU A 214 -12.32 7.68 4.38
CA LEU A 214 -10.97 7.62 4.95
C LEU A 214 -10.97 8.15 6.39
N PRO A 215 -11.83 7.62 7.31
CA PRO A 215 -11.83 8.08 8.70
C PRO A 215 -10.49 7.75 9.39
N GLN A 216 -10.36 8.16 10.64
CA GLN A 216 -9.19 7.91 11.49
C GLN A 216 -8.74 6.45 11.36
N PRO A 217 -7.42 6.21 11.24
CA PRO A 217 -6.89 4.90 10.89
C PRO A 217 -7.26 3.85 11.94
N ALA A 218 -7.96 2.82 11.48
CA ALA A 218 -8.42 1.65 12.20
C ALA A 218 -9.26 1.96 13.46
N ASP A 219 -10.49 1.46 13.49
CA ASP A 219 -11.26 1.24 14.74
C ASP A 219 -10.58 0.21 15.69
N GLY A 220 -9.26 0.01 15.57
CA GLY A 220 -8.50 -1.09 16.12
C GLY A 220 -7.19 -0.63 16.73
N HIS A 221 -6.97 -1.12 17.94
CA HIS A 221 -5.72 -0.98 18.67
C HIS A 221 -4.58 -1.60 17.85
N LEU A 222 -3.53 -0.82 17.61
CA LEU A 222 -2.29 -1.27 16.99
C LEU A 222 -1.28 -1.55 18.08
N ASP A 223 -0.62 -2.70 18.00
CA ASP A 223 0.57 -2.96 18.78
C ASP A 223 1.80 -2.46 18.02
N ALA A 224 2.83 -2.04 18.76
CA ALA A 224 4.13 -1.67 18.23
C ALA A 224 5.24 -2.28 19.09
N ARG A 225 5.98 -3.21 18.49
CA ARG A 225 7.08 -3.91 19.16
C ARG A 225 8.42 -3.69 18.48
N PRO A 226 9.51 -3.51 19.25
CA PRO A 226 10.84 -3.29 18.69
C PRO A 226 11.38 -4.57 18.04
N VAL A 227 11.94 -4.43 16.84
CA VAL A 227 12.53 -5.55 16.09
C VAL A 227 14.01 -5.32 15.81
N SER A 228 14.67 -6.35 15.27
CA SER A 228 16.09 -6.30 14.96
C SER A 228 16.39 -5.27 13.86
N THR A 229 17.56 -4.62 13.96
CA THR A 229 18.09 -3.76 12.89
C THR A 229 18.41 -4.52 11.60
N ALA A 230 18.35 -5.85 11.61
CA ALA A 230 18.43 -6.68 10.41
C ALA A 230 17.41 -6.25 9.34
N VAL A 231 16.23 -5.73 9.73
CA VAL A 231 15.22 -5.24 8.79
C VAL A 231 15.76 -4.08 7.92
N ASN A 232 16.75 -3.31 8.39
CA ASN A 232 17.30 -2.17 7.65
C ASN A 232 17.83 -2.56 6.26
N ASN A 233 18.39 -3.76 6.13
CA ASN A 233 18.84 -4.29 4.86
C ASN A 233 17.67 -4.98 4.14
N VAL A 234 17.19 -4.37 3.05
CA VAL A 234 16.08 -4.88 2.23
C VAL A 234 16.32 -6.26 1.60
N ARG A 235 17.57 -6.75 1.59
CA ARG A 235 17.91 -8.10 1.12
C ARG A 235 17.58 -9.17 2.15
N ASN A 236 17.44 -8.80 3.42
CA ASN A 236 17.00 -9.72 4.45
C ASN A 236 15.49 -9.91 4.28
N ASN A 237 15.06 -11.16 4.10
CA ASN A 237 13.65 -11.50 3.94
C ASN A 237 13.38 -12.86 4.61
N GLY A 238 12.80 -12.83 5.81
CA GLY A 238 12.42 -14.04 6.53
C GLY A 238 11.72 -13.74 7.86
N PRO A 239 11.06 -14.74 8.46
CA PRO A 239 10.23 -14.58 9.64
C PRO A 239 10.99 -14.05 10.86
N GLN A 240 12.30 -14.27 10.94
CA GLN A 240 13.15 -13.74 12.01
C GLN A 240 13.19 -12.21 12.07
N LEU A 241 12.75 -11.51 11.03
CA LEU A 241 12.62 -10.04 11.05
C LEU A 241 11.46 -9.56 11.93
N LEU A 242 10.54 -10.47 12.23
CA LEU A 242 9.43 -10.27 13.15
C LEU A 242 9.75 -10.79 14.55
N GLU A 243 10.96 -11.22 14.85
CA GLU A 243 11.30 -11.60 16.22
C GLU A 243 11.55 -10.35 17.07
N ASP A 244 11.01 -10.36 18.29
CA ASP A 244 11.26 -9.30 19.26
C ASP A 244 12.75 -9.23 19.60
N THR A 245 13.29 -8.02 19.64
CA THR A 245 14.55 -7.82 20.35
C THR A 245 14.24 -7.81 21.83
N ALA A 246 14.65 -8.86 22.55
CA ALA A 246 14.60 -8.88 24.02
C ALA A 246 15.18 -7.55 24.59
N PRO A 247 14.60 -7.04 25.69
CA PRO A 247 14.98 -5.75 26.27
C PRO A 247 16.46 -5.68 26.70
#